data_AF-A0A2A2QW73-F1
#
_entry.id   AF-A0A2A2QW73-F1
#
_cell.length_a   1.000
_cell.length_b   1.000
_cell.length_c   1.000
_cell.angle_alpha   90.00
_cell.angle_beta   90.00
_cell.angle_gamma   90.00
#
_symmetry.space_group_name_H-M   'P 1'
#
loop_
_entity.id
_entity.type
_entity.pdbx_description
1 polymer ?
#
loop_
_entity_poly.entity_id
_entity_poly.type
_entity_poly.pdbx_seq_one_letter_code
_entity_poly.pdbx_strand_id
1 'polypeptide(L)'
;MNPPVHSIRFARTDISDVHPSGDEIISRVYLNETAAPVGLVLRVAGFWAYRLVDGPSPVLDGRLTRRDLERQITLFHLGEVPCAPAADDTTMQPEFDAAI
;
A
#
# COMPACT_ATOMS: atom_id res chain seq x y z
N MET A 1 -11.73 4.36 26.92
CA MET A 1 -12.13 3.82 25.61
C MET A 1 -10.95 3.99 24.68
N ASN A 2 -10.46 2.92 24.07
CA ASN A 2 -9.37 3.01 23.10
C ASN A 2 -9.93 3.64 21.81
N PRO A 3 -9.23 4.59 21.16
CA PRO A 3 -9.67 5.09 19.87
C PRO A 3 -9.73 3.93 18.86
N PRO A 4 -10.70 3.92 17.94
CA PRO A 4 -10.78 2.90 16.92
C PRO A 4 -9.50 2.92 16.08
N VAL A 5 -8.79 1.79 16.05
CA VAL A 5 -7.60 1.64 15.21
C VAL A 5 -8.07 1.38 13.78
N HIS A 6 -8.13 2.43 12.97
CA HIS A 6 -8.29 2.29 11.53
C HIS A 6 -6.98 1.77 10.95
N SER A 7 -7.03 0.59 10.31
CA SER A 7 -5.87 0.04 9.62
C SER A 7 -6.22 -0.33 8.18
N ILE A 8 -5.23 -0.14 7.32
CA ILE A 8 -5.26 -0.52 5.92
C ILE A 8 -4.30 -1.69 5.72
N ARG A 9 -4.71 -2.70 4.93
CA ARG A 9 -3.88 -3.87 4.62
C ARG A 9 -3.75 -4.02 3.11
N PHE A 10 -2.52 -4.23 2.66
CA PHE A 10 -2.20 -4.53 1.27
C PHE A 10 -1.90 -6.04 1.15
N ALA A 11 -2.89 -6.83 0.73
CA ALA A 11 -2.71 -8.26 0.52
C ALA A 11 -2.18 -8.51 -0.89
N ARG A 12 -0.98 -9.09 -0.99
CA ARG A 12 -0.42 -9.51 -2.28
C ARG A 12 -1.22 -10.66 -2.85
N THR A 13 -1.29 -10.72 -4.17
CA THR A 13 -1.92 -11.82 -4.89
C THR A 13 -0.83 -12.80 -5.31
N ASP A 14 -0.92 -14.04 -4.86
CA ASP A 14 0.04 -15.09 -5.21
C ASP A 14 -0.19 -15.66 -6.63
N ILE A 15 -1.35 -15.33 -7.21
CA ILE A 15 -1.75 -15.68 -8.57
C ILE A 15 -1.72 -14.40 -9.40
N SER A 16 -1.26 -14.50 -10.65
CA SER A 16 -1.37 -13.46 -11.67
C SER A 16 -2.84 -13.21 -12.00
N ASP A 17 -3.54 -12.53 -11.10
CA ASP A 17 -4.89 -12.05 -11.30
C ASP A 17 -4.86 -10.83 -12.22
N VAL A 18 -5.75 -10.80 -13.20
CA VAL A 18 -5.83 -9.70 -14.17
C VAL A 18 -7.19 -9.03 -14.00
N HIS A 19 -7.18 -7.71 -13.89
CA HIS A 19 -8.39 -6.89 -13.86
C HIS A 19 -9.11 -7.01 -15.22
N PRO A 20 -10.45 -6.91 -15.29
CA PRO A 20 -11.19 -6.94 -16.56
C PRO A 20 -10.73 -5.95 -17.65
N SER A 21 -9.96 -4.91 -17.28
CA SER A 21 -9.32 -3.97 -18.22
C SER A 21 -8.03 -4.49 -18.86
N GLY A 22 -7.55 -5.68 -18.46
CA GLY A 22 -6.27 -6.26 -18.90
C GLY A 22 -5.08 -5.90 -18.01
N ASP A 23 -5.28 -5.14 -16.92
CA ASP A 23 -4.21 -4.71 -16.02
C ASP A 23 -3.88 -5.78 -14.98
N GLU A 24 -2.59 -5.96 -14.69
CA GLU A 24 -2.14 -6.93 -13.68
C GLU A 24 -2.50 -6.45 -12.27
N ILE A 25 -3.22 -7.27 -11.50
CA ILE A 25 -3.51 -7.03 -10.09
C ILE A 25 -2.30 -7.48 -9.28
N ILE A 26 -1.70 -6.55 -8.55
CA ILE A 26 -0.52 -6.81 -7.71
C ILE A 26 -0.91 -6.97 -6.24
N SER A 27 -1.89 -6.20 -5.78
CA SER A 27 -2.35 -6.27 -4.40
C SER A 27 -3.80 -5.82 -4.27
N ARG A 28 -4.50 -6.41 -3.30
CA ARG A 28 -5.85 -6.03 -2.88
C ARG A 28 -5.75 -5.19 -1.60
N VAL A 29 -6.52 -4.12 -1.53
CA VAL A 29 -6.52 -3.17 -0.41
C VAL A 29 -7.75 -3.43 0.45
N TYR A 30 -7.55 -3.65 1.74
CA TYR A 30 -8.61 -3.89 2.72
C TYR A 30 -8.57 -2.83 3.81
N LEU A 31 -9.74 -2.37 4.22
CA LEU A 31 -9.91 -1.60 5.44
C LEU A 31 -10.38 -2.55 6.55
N ASN A 32 -9.88 -2.38 7.76
CA ASN A 32 -10.18 -3.25 8.91
C ASN A 32 -11.68 -3.44 9.19
N GLU A 33 -12.50 -2.47 8.80
CA GLU A 33 -13.95 -2.47 8.99
C GLU A 33 -14.69 -3.38 7.99
N THR A 34 -14.00 -3.84 6.94
CA THR A 34 -14.59 -4.53 5.79
C THR A 34 -13.86 -5.83 5.47
N ALA A 35 -14.61 -6.92 5.33
CA ALA A 35 -14.05 -8.21 4.88
C ALA A 35 -13.78 -8.25 3.36
N ALA A 36 -14.42 -7.35 2.60
CA ALA A 36 -14.21 -7.22 1.16
C ALA A 36 -13.08 -6.22 0.86
N PRO A 37 -12.31 -6.43 -0.22
CA PRO A 37 -11.34 -5.43 -0.66
C PRO A 37 -12.07 -4.17 -1.11
N VAL A 38 -11.57 -3.01 -0.72
CA VAL A 38 -12.09 -1.70 -1.12
C VAL A 38 -11.44 -1.21 -2.42
N GLY A 39 -10.24 -1.71 -2.72
CA GLY A 39 -9.54 -1.36 -3.94
C GLY A 39 -8.42 -2.31 -4.32
N LEU A 40 -7.79 -1.99 -5.44
CA LEU A 40 -6.80 -2.80 -6.13
C LEU A 40 -5.61 -1.93 -6.48
N VAL A 41 -4.41 -2.44 -6.21
CA VAL A 41 -3.15 -1.92 -6.74
C VAL A 41 -2.84 -2.69 -8.01
N LEU A 42 -2.75 -1.96 -9.11
CA LEU A 42 -2.55 -2.46 -10.46
C LEU A 42 -1.19 -2.03 -10.99
N ARG A 43 -0.63 -2.83 -11.90
CA ARG A 43 0.46 -2.43 -12.78
C ARG A 43 -0.10 -2.20 -14.18
N VAL A 44 -0.08 -0.95 -14.62
CA VAL A 44 -0.66 -0.50 -15.90
C VAL A 44 0.48 0.07 -16.75
N ALA A 45 0.76 -0.50 -17.91
CA ALA A 45 1.77 0.00 -18.87
C ALA A 45 3.11 0.51 -18.24
N GLY A 46 3.61 -0.18 -17.19
CA GLY A 46 4.85 0.17 -16.50
C GLY A 46 4.72 1.15 -15.32
N PHE A 47 3.54 1.70 -15.05
CA PHE A 47 3.25 2.54 -13.89
C PHE A 47 2.35 1.83 -12.86
N TRP A 48 2.35 2.36 -11.63
CA TRP A 48 1.51 1.88 -10.55
C TRP A 48 0.19 2.64 -10.53
N ALA A 49 -0.93 1.94 -10.39
CA ALA A 49 -2.25 2.57 -10.31
C ALA A 49 -3.06 1.98 -9.16
N TYR A 50 -3.90 2.81 -8.55
CA TYR A 50 -4.89 2.38 -7.58
C TYR A 50 -6.29 2.56 -8.14
N ARG A 51 -7.15 1.56 -8.00
CA ARG A 51 -8.56 1.61 -8.44
C ARG A 51 -9.46 1.05 -7.33
N LEU A 52 -10.62 1.67 -7.13
CA LEU A 52 -11.66 1.11 -6.25
C LEU A 52 -12.34 -0.09 -6.93
N VAL A 53 -12.73 -1.11 -6.16
CA VAL A 53 -13.33 -2.34 -6.75
C VAL A 53 -14.57 -2.03 -7.60
N ASP A 54 -15.35 -1.02 -7.21
CA ASP A 54 -16.57 -0.60 -7.90
C ASP A 54 -16.36 0.62 -8.84
N GLY A 55 -15.12 1.07 -9.03
CA GLY A 55 -14.80 2.33 -9.71
C GLY A 55 -14.33 2.15 -11.16
N PRO A 56 -14.88 2.92 -12.13
CA PRO A 56 -14.54 2.75 -13.55
C PRO A 56 -13.14 3.28 -13.97
N SER A 57 -12.44 4.03 -13.11
CA SER A 57 -11.15 4.67 -13.45
C SER A 57 -10.12 4.52 -12.33
N PRO A 58 -8.81 4.56 -12.63
CA PRO A 58 -7.80 4.66 -11.59
C PRO A 58 -8.01 5.95 -10.80
N VAL A 59 -8.05 5.82 -9.48
CA VAL A 59 -8.27 6.91 -8.53
C VAL A 59 -6.96 7.63 -8.24
N LEU A 60 -5.84 6.90 -8.23
CA LEU A 60 -4.50 7.45 -8.02
C LEU A 60 -3.51 6.81 -8.99
N ASP A 61 -2.57 7.61 -9.52
CA ASP A 61 -1.46 7.17 -10.34
C ASP A 61 -0.11 7.39 -9.63
N GLY A 62 0.59 6.30 -9.35
CA GLY A 62 1.95 6.31 -8.81
C GLY A 62 2.94 6.44 -9.94
N ARG A 63 3.32 7.66 -10.30
CA ARG A 63 4.35 7.92 -11.35
C ARG A 63 5.78 7.60 -10.91
N LEU A 64 6.02 7.44 -9.60
CA LEU A 64 7.36 7.30 -9.02
C LEU A 64 7.63 5.89 -8.51
N THR A 65 6.97 5.47 -7.42
CA THR A 65 7.17 4.14 -6.84
C THR A 65 5.88 3.54 -6.28
N ARG A 66 5.88 2.22 -6.09
CA ARG A 66 4.81 1.50 -5.38
C ARG A 66 4.58 2.05 -3.97
N ARG A 67 5.65 2.38 -3.25
CA ARG A 67 5.59 2.86 -1.87
C ARG A 67 4.91 4.23 -1.78
N ASP A 68 5.17 5.10 -2.75
CA ASP A 68 4.50 6.40 -2.84
C ASP A 68 3.01 6.23 -3.08
N LEU A 69 2.62 5.29 -3.95
CA LEU A 69 1.22 4.97 -4.19
C LEU A 69 0.54 4.42 -2.92
N GLU A 70 1.16 3.47 -2.21
CA GLU A 70 0.62 2.94 -0.94
C GLU A 70 0.42 4.03 0.12
N ARG A 71 1.35 5.00 0.19
CA ARG A 71 1.19 6.18 1.06
C ARG A 71 0.00 7.04 0.64
N GLN A 72 -0.17 7.33 -0.64
CA GLN A 72 -1.31 8.09 -1.14
C GLN A 72 -2.64 7.38 -0.89
N ILE A 73 -2.69 6.06 -1.08
CA ILE A 73 -3.87 5.24 -0.77
C ILE A 73 -4.20 5.33 0.72
N THR A 74 -3.19 5.29 1.58
CA THR A 74 -3.37 5.41 3.03
C THR A 74 -3.95 6.78 3.39
N LEU A 75 -3.40 7.86 2.83
CA LEU A 75 -3.92 9.22 3.03
C LEU A 75 -5.34 9.39 2.47
N PHE A 76 -5.64 8.75 1.34
CA PHE A 76 -6.96 8.80 0.71
C PHE A 76 -8.05 8.17 1.58
N HIS A 77 -7.78 7.01 2.20
CA HIS A 77 -8.78 6.30 3.02
C HIS A 77 -8.81 6.73 4.48
N LEU A 78 -7.66 7.07 5.06
CA LEU A 78 -7.54 7.33 6.49
C LEU A 78 -7.38 8.83 6.82
N GLY A 79 -7.32 9.70 5.81
CA GLY A 79 -7.04 11.13 5.98
C GLY A 79 -5.56 11.40 6.27
N GLU A 80 -5.24 12.59 6.79
CA GLU A 80 -3.89 12.87 7.31
C GLU A 80 -3.57 11.88 8.42
N VAL A 81 -2.77 10.87 8.09
CA VAL A 81 -2.12 10.04 9.10
C VAL A 81 -1.17 10.97 9.83
N PRO A 82 -1.32 11.23 11.14
CA PRO A 82 -0.27 11.91 11.89
C PRO A 82 0.99 11.10 11.63
N CYS A 83 1.93 11.72 10.92
CA CYS A 83 3.20 11.12 10.58
C CYS A 83 3.86 10.77 11.90
N ALA A 84 3.69 9.53 12.37
CA ALA A 84 4.60 9.00 13.35
C ALA A 84 5.96 9.10 12.64
N PRO A 85 6.90 9.92 13.15
CA PRO A 85 8.23 9.91 12.58
C PRO A 85 8.63 8.44 12.54
N ALA A 86 9.12 7.99 11.38
CA ALA A 86 9.73 6.67 11.26
C ALA A 86 10.57 6.52 12.52
N ALA A 87 10.23 5.53 13.37
CA ALA A 87 11.07 5.25 14.50
C ALA A 87 12.46 5.09 13.90
N ASP A 88 13.34 6.03 14.22
CA ASP A 88 14.74 5.93 13.90
C ASP A 88 15.15 4.62 14.55
N ASP A 89 15.21 3.55 13.75
CA ASP A 89 15.87 2.32 14.14
C ASP A 89 17.38 2.58 14.00
N THR A 90 17.83 3.63 14.69
CA THR A 90 19.22 3.81 15.09
C THR A 90 19.37 3.05 16.39
N THR A 91 19.24 1.72 16.31
CA THR A 91 19.67 0.82 17.37
C THR A 91 20.64 -0.19 16.78
N MET A 92 21.91 0.24 16.82
CA MET A 92 23.12 -0.59 16.84
C MET A 92 23.47 -1.31 15.53
N GLN A 93 24.39 -0.69 14.77
CA GLN A 93 25.34 -1.45 13.97
C GLN A 93 26.01 -2.51 14.87
N PRO A 94 26.03 -3.80 14.54
CA PRO A 94 27.07 -4.65 15.10
C PRO A 94 28.38 -4.22 14.44
N GLU A 95 29.24 -3.62 15.26
CA GLU A 95 30.67 -3.47 14.97
C GLU A 95 31.23 -4.85 14.58
N PHE A 96 31.51 -5.03 13.30
CA PHE A 96 32.40 -6.11 12.87
C PHE A 96 33.82 -5.65 13.20
N ASP A 97 34.27 -6.00 14.41
CA ASP A 97 35.68 -5.95 14.78
C ASP A 97 36.45 -6.92 13.87
N ALA A 98 37.20 -6.38 12.92
CA ALA A 98 38.18 -7.12 12.16
C ALA A 98 39.49 -7.12 12.96
N ALA A 99 39.69 -8.16 13.78
CA ALA A 99 41.01 -8.43 14.38
C ALA A 99 41.96 -8.94 13.28
N ILE A 100 43.10 -8.26 13.13
CA ILE A 100 44.28 -8.70 12.37
C ILE A 100 45.17 -9.52 13.30
#